data_AF-A0A2T7KYZ3-F1
#
_entry.id   AF-A0A2T7KYZ3-F1
#
_cell.length_a   1.000
_cell.length_b   1.000
_cell.length_c   1.000
_cell.angle_alpha   90.00
_cell.angle_beta   90.00
_cell.angle_gamma   90.00
#
_symmetry.space_group_name_H-M   'P 1'
#
loop_
_entity.id
_entity.type
_entity.pdbx_description
1 polymer ?
#
loop_
_entity_poly.entity_id
_entity_poly.type
_entity_poly.pdbx_seq_one_letter_code
_entity_poly.pdbx_strand_id
1 'polypeptide(L)' 'MPRSGRLAGSPAVRRDGKWCLVVGSGSVIATDPAFTGELDRFAALMAAADQSVAVLRTAQGDPLASRSRGRR' A
#
# COMPACT_ATOMS: atom_id res chain seq x y z
N MET A 1 11.74 -7.01 3.63
CA MET A 1 12.06 -5.94 2.65
C MET A 1 10.76 -5.23 2.30
N PRO A 2 10.60 -3.93 2.57
CA PRO A 2 9.39 -3.21 2.18
C PRO A 2 9.36 -3.20 0.65
N ARG A 3 8.26 -3.70 0.07
CA ARG A 3 8.12 -3.84 -1.37
C ARG A 3 8.30 -2.47 -2.02
N SER A 4 9.31 -2.34 -2.87
CA SER A 4 9.46 -1.22 -3.79
C SER A 4 8.20 -1.15 -4.65
N GLY A 5 7.30 -0.24 -4.30
CA GLY A 5 5.99 -0.10 -4.92
C GLY A 5 5.73 1.36 -5.22
N ARG A 6 5.13 1.61 -6.39
CA ARG A 6 4.53 2.91 -6.67
C ARG A 6 3.41 3.13 -5.66
N LEU A 7 3.38 4.30 -5.05
CA LEU A 7 2.22 4.70 -4.26
C LEU A 7 1.01 4.75 -5.20
N ALA A 8 -0.04 3.99 -4.88
CA ALA A 8 -1.20 3.84 -5.75
C ALA A 8 -1.80 5.22 -6.07
N GLY A 9 -1.99 5.51 -7.36
CA GLY A 9 -2.53 6.79 -7.82
C GLY A 9 -1.57 7.99 -7.71
N SER A 10 -0.30 7.78 -7.36
CA SER A 10 0.69 8.85 -7.17
C SER A 10 1.89 8.73 -8.14
N PRO A 11 2.50 9.85 -8.56
CA PRO A 11 3.77 9.83 -9.26
C PRO A 11 4.94 9.36 -8.36
N ALA A 12 4.75 9.25 -7.05
CA ALA A 12 5.80 8.86 -6.11
C ALA A 12 6.08 7.34 -6.09
N VAL A 13 7.35 6.97 -6.18
CA VAL A 13 7.87 5.59 -6.08
C VAL A 13 9.01 5.55 -5.08
N ARG A 14 9.17 4.42 -4.36
CA ARG A 14 10.32 4.21 -3.46
C ARG A 14 11.37 3.30 -4.12
N ARG A 15 12.59 3.81 -4.31
CA ARG A 15 13.74 3.11 -4.92
C ARG A 15 14.97 3.27 -4.03
N ASP A 16 15.63 2.16 -3.68
CA ASP A 16 16.84 2.13 -2.84
C ASP A 16 16.73 2.95 -1.55
N GLY A 17 15.55 2.90 -0.91
CA GLY A 17 15.24 3.64 0.31
C GLY A 17 14.88 5.11 0.11
N LYS A 18 15.00 5.66 -1.10
CA LYS A 18 14.71 7.05 -1.43
C LYS A 18 13.37 7.19 -2.16
N TRP A 19 12.73 8.34 -1.97
CA TRP A 19 11.54 8.71 -2.73
C TRP A 19 11.94 9.33 -4.07
N CYS A 20 11.31 8.88 -5.15
CA CYS A 20 11.44 9.47 -6.47
C CYS A 20 10.07 9.82 -7.05
N LEU A 21 9.97 10.92 -7.77
CA LEU A 21 8.78 11.34 -8.50
C LEU A 21 8.96 11.00 -9.98
N VAL A 22 8.01 10.25 -10.53
CA VAL A 22 7.93 9.97 -11.96
C VAL A 22 7.33 11.18 -12.66
N VAL A 23 8.09 11.74 -13.60
CA VAL A 23 7.71 12.84 -14.48
C VAL A 23 7.80 12.38 -15.94
N GLY A 24 7.20 13.11 -16.88
CA GLY A 24 7.17 12.68 -18.29
C GLY A 24 8.56 12.44 -18.92
N SER A 25 9.59 13.13 -18.42
CA SER A 25 10.98 13.00 -18.86
C SER A 25 11.80 11.97 -18.08
N GLY A 26 11.24 11.31 -17.05
CA GLY A 26 11.96 10.33 -16.25
C GLY A 26 11.58 10.35 -14.77
N SER A 27 12.58 10.30 -13.89
CA SER A 27 12.39 10.18 -12.45
C SER A 27 13.31 11.15 -11.72
N VAL A 28 12.77 11.94 -10.81
CA VAL A 28 13.52 12.91 -10.00
C VAL A 28 13.53 12.48 -8.55
N ILE A 29 14.69 12.52 -7.88
CA ILE A 29 14.80 12.19 -6.45
C ILE A 29 14.18 13.33 -5.64
N ALA A 30 13.28 13.00 -4.72
CA ALA A 30 12.78 13.94 -3.73
C ALA A 30 13.81 14.13 -2.62
N THR A 31 14.29 15.36 -2.44
CA THR A 31 15.32 15.70 -1.45
C THR A 31 14.80 16.55 -0.30
N ASP A 32 13.64 17.18 -0.44
CA ASP A 32 13.02 17.98 0.61
C ASP A 32 12.55 17.09 1.78
N PRO A 33 13.09 17.26 3.00
CA PRO A 33 12.79 16.36 4.12
C PRO A 33 11.32 16.37 4.53
N ALA A 34 10.68 17.54 4.54
CA ALA A 34 9.27 17.66 4.93
C ALA A 34 8.37 16.91 3.94
N PHE A 35 8.63 17.10 2.65
CA PHE A 35 7.93 16.40 1.59
C PHE A 35 8.15 14.88 1.65
N THR A 36 9.38 14.42 1.84
CA THR A 36 9.64 12.97 1.98
C THR A 36 9.00 12.37 3.22
N GLY A 37 8.89 13.14 4.31
CA GLY A 37 8.17 12.74 5.52
C GLY A 37 6.67 12.56 5.29
N GLU A 38 6.04 13.43 4.51
CA GLU A 38 4.63 13.26 4.12
C GLU A 38 4.42 12.04 3.21
N LEU A 39 5.35 11.75 2.30
CA LEU A 39 5.31 10.53 1.50
C LEU A 39 5.43 9.26 2.36
N ASP A 40 6.29 9.27 3.37
CA ASP A 40 6.40 8.17 4.33
C ASP A 40 5.11 7.99 5.14
N ARG A 41 4.51 9.08 5.65
CA ARG A 41 3.22 9.03 6.35
C ARG A 41 2.12 8.48 5.44
N PHE A 42 2.04 8.97 4.21
CA PHE A 42 1.06 8.50 3.24
C PHE A 42 1.22 7.01 2.94
N ALA A 43 2.47 6.54 2.74
CA ALA A 43 2.77 5.13 2.54
C ALA A 43 2.31 4.26 3.71
N ALA A 44 2.50 4.72 4.95
CA ALA A 44 2.06 4.01 6.14
C ALA A 44 0.52 3.91 6.22
N LEU A 45 -0.19 5.00 5.92
CA LEU A 45 -1.65 5.02 5.89
C LEU A 45 -2.22 4.09 4.82
N MET A 46 -1.64 4.08 3.62
CA MET A 46 -2.03 3.16 2.55
C MET A 46 -1.81 1.70 2.94
N ALA A 47 -0.65 1.38 3.54
CA ALA A 47 -0.38 0.03 4.03
C ALA A 47 -1.36 -0.43 5.11
N ALA A 48 -1.73 0.47 6.04
CA ALA A 48 -2.74 0.19 7.06
C ALA A 48 -4.12 -0.07 6.43
N ALA A 49 -4.53 0.75 5.44
CA ALA A 49 -5.78 0.56 4.72
C ALA A 49 -5.81 -0.77 3.95
N ASP A 50 -4.74 -1.11 3.23
CA ASP A 50 -4.59 -2.39 2.53
C ASP A 50 -4.68 -3.57 3.48
N GLN A 51 -4.07 -3.47 4.68
CA GLN A 51 -4.17 -4.48 5.72
C GLN A 51 -5.61 -4.62 6.24
N SER A 52 -6.32 -3.51 6.50
CA SER A 52 -7.74 -3.56 6.90
C SER A 52 -8.61 -4.23 5.83
N VAL A 53 -8.39 -3.89 4.55
CA VAL A 53 -9.10 -4.53 3.44
C VAL A 53 -8.77 -6.02 3.35
N ALA A 54 -7.52 -6.40 3.56
CA ALA A 54 -7.11 -7.81 3.57
C ALA A 54 -7.83 -8.59 4.68
N VAL A 55 -7.92 -8.04 5.90
CA VAL A 55 -8.65 -8.66 7.03
C VAL A 55 -10.14 -8.84 6.70
N LEU A 56 -10.78 -7.84 6.11
CA LEU A 56 -12.17 -7.93 5.69
C LEU A 56 -12.38 -9.02 4.62
N ARG A 57 -11.47 -9.09 3.64
CA ARG A 57 -11.51 -10.13 2.60
C ARG A 57 -11.29 -11.53 3.15
N THR A 58 -10.39 -11.72 4.11
CA THR A 58 -10.21 -13.03 4.76
C THR A 58 -11.42 -13.43 5.58
N ALA A 59 -12.09 -12.48 6.24
CA ALA A 59 -13.31 -12.75 7.00
C ALA A 59 -14.50 -13.10 6.09
N GLN A 60 -14.60 -12.47 4.92
CA GLN A 60 -15.66 -12.76 3.93
C GLN A 60 -15.35 -14.01 3.09
N GLY A 61 -14.07 -14.27 2.85
CA GLY A 61 -13.57 -15.39 2.08
C GLY A 61 -13.42 -16.69 2.87
N ASP A 62 -14.09 -16.84 4.02
CA ASP A 62 -14.30 -18.12 4.70
C ASP A 62 -15.73 -18.64 4.42
N PRO A 63 -15.95 -19.41 3.34
CA PRO A 63 -17.24 -20.02 3.04
C PRO A 63 -17.47 -21.29 3.88
N LEU A 64 -16.51 -21.72 4.71
CA LEU A 64 -16.59 -22.99 5.44
C LEU A 64 -17.31 -22.84 6.79
N ALA A 65 -17.38 -21.64 7.36
CA ALA A 65 -18.30 -21.36 8.46
C ALA A 65 -19.78 -21.35 8.02
N SER A 66 -20.07 -21.12 6.74
CA SER A 66 -21.43 -21.15 6.18
C SER A 66 -21.92 -22.54 5.74
N ARG A 67 -21.02 -23.54 5.62
CA ARG A 67 -21.43 -24.90 5.21
C ARG A 67 -21.59 -25.89 6.35
N SER A 68 -21.09 -25.61 7.56
CA SER A 68 -21.28 -26.51 8.72
C SER A 68 -22.61 -26.30 9.46
N ARG A 69 -23.33 -25.20 9.21
CA ARG A 69 -24.65 -24.93 9.82
C ARG A 69 -25.84 -25.46 9.00
N GLY A 70 -25.57 -26.17 7.91
CA GLY A 70 -26.56 -26.62 6.94
C GLY A 70 -26.55 -28.13 6.70
N ARG A 71 -26.73 -28.95 7.74
CA ARG A 71 -27.42 -30.25 7.56
C ARG A 71 -27.90 -30.81 8.90
N ARG A 72 -29.19 -31.19 8.86
CA ARG A 72 -30.06 -31.91 9.80
C ARG A 72 -29.37 -32.81 10.81
#